data_AF-A0A7S0CSF3-F1
#
_entry.id   AF-A0A7S0CSF3-F1
#
_cell.length_a   1.000
_cell.length_b   1.000
_cell.length_c   1.000
_cell.angle_alpha   90.00
_cell.angle_beta   90.00
_cell.angle_gamma   90.00
#
_symmetry.space_group_name_H-M   'P 1'
#
loop_
_entity.id
_entity.type
_entity.pdbx_description
1 polymer ?
#
loop_
_entity_poly.entity_id
_entity_poly.type
_entity_poly.pdbx_seq_one_letter_code
_entity_poly.pdbx_strand_id
1 'polypeptide(L)'
;ARSRRARRHFERRASHDHASFNVTPRVAMADSIASPAATDAFIIVSSIIGILFALFQFKLVSRISLSGAPGGGNQETLVSGVNIDTSKLIGIYEAIREGADSFLKAEYTICAYFILAFGIVVLLLVSYTGGEFHIEEGGLTAVSFVAGGVTSIVSGLIGMKVAVFSNARTTVMAAGPNAWTDAFNTAFRAGSVMGFALVGLSMLVLFILAHFYTLHFTKWDVEGSGEALKLTECLAGYGLGGSAIALFGRVGGGIYTKAADVGADLAGKVVEDIPEDDPR
;
A
#
# COMPACT_ATOMS: atom_id res chain seq x y z
N ALA A 1 10.72 61.93 7.43
CA ALA A 1 11.54 61.54 8.60
C ALA A 1 11.10 60.22 9.26
N ARG A 2 9.79 59.94 9.43
CA ARG A 2 9.31 58.70 10.08
C ARG A 2 9.52 57.40 9.27
N SER A 3 9.50 57.45 7.93
CA SER A 3 9.71 56.25 7.08
C SER A 3 11.15 55.71 7.09
N ARG A 4 12.16 56.58 7.22
CA ARG A 4 13.58 56.17 7.31
C ARG A 4 13.93 55.52 8.65
N ARG A 5 13.17 55.82 9.71
CA ARG A 5 13.39 55.24 11.06
C ARG A 5 12.80 53.83 11.16
N ALA A 6 11.69 53.57 10.47
CA ALA A 6 11.10 52.23 10.36
C ALA A 6 11.98 51.28 9.52
N ARG A 7 12.55 51.77 8.42
CA ARG A 7 13.43 50.96 7.55
C ARG A 7 14.72 50.52 8.26
N ARG A 8 15.33 51.41 9.06
CA ARG A 8 16.51 51.07 9.89
C ARG A 8 16.20 50.09 11.03
N HIS A 9 14.97 50.08 11.55
CA HIS A 9 14.54 49.09 12.53
C HIS A 9 14.29 47.72 11.92
N PHE A 10 13.85 47.67 10.66
CA PHE A 10 13.66 46.43 9.91
C PHE A 10 15.01 45.85 9.45
N GLU A 11 15.92 46.69 8.95
CA GLU A 11 17.28 46.27 8.56
C GLU A 11 18.13 45.81 9.75
N ARG A 12 17.97 46.41 10.94
CA ARG A 12 18.64 45.93 12.17
C ARG A 12 18.08 44.61 12.71
N ARG A 13 16.82 44.27 12.40
CA ARG A 13 16.27 42.94 12.70
C ARG A 13 16.76 41.90 11.69
N ALA A 14 16.81 42.26 10.41
CA ALA A 14 17.33 41.38 9.36
C ALA A 14 18.83 41.07 9.51
N SER A 15 19.63 41.98 10.07
CA SER A 15 21.06 41.73 10.32
C SER A 15 21.36 40.92 11.58
N HIS A 16 20.37 40.68 12.45
CA HIS A 16 20.54 39.92 13.70
C HIS A 16 20.10 38.45 13.61
N ASP A 17 19.43 38.06 12.52
CA ASP A 17 18.98 36.67 12.28
C ASP A 17 19.99 35.81 11.49
N HIS A 18 21.19 36.34 11.21
CA HIS A 18 22.34 35.55 10.72
C HIS A 18 23.25 35.05 11.86
N ALA A 19 22.68 34.84 13.05
CA ALA A 19 23.30 33.95 14.01
C ALA A 19 23.09 32.52 13.50
N SER A 20 24.13 31.99 12.85
CA SER A 20 24.32 30.59 12.48
C SER A 20 23.64 29.67 13.49
N PHE A 21 22.44 29.21 13.15
CA PHE A 21 21.76 28.12 13.86
C PHE A 21 22.46 26.84 13.43
N ASN A 22 23.67 26.67 13.93
CA ASN A 22 24.45 25.45 13.79
C ASN A 22 23.81 24.44 14.76
N VAL A 23 22.63 23.93 14.38
CA VAL A 23 22.06 22.76 15.03
C VAL A 23 22.83 21.58 14.48
N THR A 24 24.01 21.34 15.03
CA THR A 24 24.43 19.96 15.18
C THR A 24 23.46 19.35 16.19
N PRO A 25 22.57 18.44 15.81
CA PRO A 25 21.87 17.66 16.81
C PRO A 25 22.93 16.76 17.43
N ARG A 26 23.51 17.16 18.56
CA ARG A 26 24.17 16.21 19.45
C ARG A 26 23.08 15.34 20.03
N VAL A 27 22.62 14.37 19.26
CA VAL A 27 22.00 13.18 19.81
C VAL A 27 23.14 12.46 20.51
N ALA A 28 23.29 12.71 21.80
CA ALA A 28 24.09 11.84 22.63
C ALA A 28 23.53 10.43 22.41
N MET A 29 24.34 9.56 21.79
CA MET A 29 24.01 8.15 21.62
C MET A 29 23.79 7.59 23.02
N ALA A 30 22.54 7.52 23.44
CA ALA A 30 22.17 6.54 24.44
C ALA A 30 22.54 5.20 23.82
N ASP A 31 23.54 4.52 24.38
CA ASP A 31 23.92 3.18 23.94
C ASP A 31 22.64 2.37 23.76
N SER A 32 22.34 2.04 22.49
CA SER A 32 21.14 1.31 22.15
C SER A 32 21.15 0.00 22.95
N ILE A 33 20.09 -0.24 23.72
CA ILE A 33 19.94 -1.45 24.53
C ILE A 33 19.95 -2.70 23.63
N ALA A 34 19.56 -2.55 22.35
CA ALA A 34 19.56 -3.61 21.35
C ALA A 34 20.81 -3.52 20.46
N SER A 35 21.44 -4.67 20.21
CA SER A 35 22.50 -4.79 19.21
C SER A 35 21.95 -4.59 17.79
N PRO A 36 22.78 -4.16 16.82
CA PRO A 36 22.35 -4.03 15.42
C PRO A 36 21.75 -5.32 14.85
N ALA A 37 22.38 -6.46 15.14
CA ALA A 37 21.88 -7.77 14.74
C ALA A 37 20.52 -8.13 15.37
N ALA A 38 20.28 -7.70 16.62
CA ALA A 38 18.97 -7.88 17.26
C ALA A 38 17.89 -7.02 16.61
N THR A 39 18.25 -5.83 16.12
CA THR A 39 17.33 -4.92 15.41
C THR A 39 16.95 -5.48 14.05
N ASP A 40 17.92 -5.95 13.27
CA ASP A 40 17.71 -6.60 11.97
C ASP A 40 16.81 -7.84 12.13
N ALA A 41 17.12 -8.70 13.11
CA ALA A 41 16.32 -9.88 13.40
C ALA A 41 14.89 -9.51 13.79
N PHE A 42 14.69 -8.47 14.61
CA PHE A 42 13.36 -8.03 15.04
C PHE A 42 12.50 -7.55 13.86
N ILE A 43 13.07 -6.77 12.93
CA ILE A 43 12.33 -6.26 11.76
C ILE A 43 11.92 -7.42 10.84
N ILE A 44 12.83 -8.35 10.56
CA ILE A 44 12.54 -9.51 9.71
C ILE A 44 11.49 -10.40 10.37
N VAL A 45 11.68 -10.75 11.64
CA VAL A 45 10.77 -11.66 12.37
C VAL A 45 9.38 -11.07 12.49
N SER A 46 9.25 -9.77 12.86
CA SER A 46 7.95 -9.12 12.96
C SER A 46 7.22 -9.04 11.61
N SER A 47 7.95 -8.76 10.52
CA SER A 47 7.38 -8.74 9.16
C SER A 47 6.89 -10.13 8.73
N ILE A 48 7.68 -11.17 8.99
CA ILE A 48 7.30 -12.56 8.68
C ILE A 48 6.09 -12.99 9.53
N ILE A 49 6.07 -12.68 10.83
CA ILE A 49 4.92 -12.97 11.69
C ILE A 49 3.65 -12.30 11.15
N GLY A 50 3.73 -11.05 10.70
CA GLY A 50 2.61 -10.36 10.05
C GLY A 50 2.09 -11.09 8.81
N ILE A 51 2.99 -11.51 7.91
CA ILE A 51 2.63 -12.26 6.70
C ILE A 51 2.03 -13.63 7.07
N LEU A 52 2.62 -14.36 8.01
CA LEU A 52 2.11 -15.65 8.48
C LEU A 52 0.73 -15.52 9.12
N PHE A 53 0.51 -14.46 9.90
CA PHE A 53 -0.79 -14.16 10.49
C PHE A 53 -1.82 -13.85 9.40
N ALA A 54 -1.45 -13.08 8.38
CA ALA A 54 -2.33 -12.82 7.23
C ALA A 54 -2.69 -14.12 6.50
N LEU A 55 -1.72 -15.01 6.25
CA LEU A 55 -1.99 -16.33 5.64
C LEU A 55 -2.86 -17.22 6.53
N PHE A 56 -2.68 -17.16 7.84
CA PHE A 56 -3.53 -17.87 8.80
C PHE A 56 -4.99 -17.36 8.73
N GLN A 57 -5.19 -16.04 8.75
CA GLN A 57 -6.52 -15.44 8.62
C GLN A 57 -7.15 -15.75 7.26
N PHE A 58 -6.35 -15.75 6.20
CA PHE A 58 -6.82 -16.13 4.87
C PHE A 58 -7.27 -17.59 4.83
N LYS A 59 -6.51 -18.49 5.46
CA LYS A 59 -6.88 -19.91 5.59
C LYS A 59 -8.17 -20.09 6.39
N LEU A 60 -8.42 -19.25 7.40
CA LEU A 60 -9.68 -19.29 8.14
C LEU A 60 -10.86 -18.84 7.27
N VAL A 61 -10.70 -17.81 6.46
CA VAL A 61 -11.73 -17.37 5.50
C VAL A 61 -11.93 -18.41 4.39
N SER A 62 -10.86 -19.05 3.90
CA SER A 62 -10.94 -20.04 2.83
C SER A 62 -11.64 -21.34 3.22
N ARG A 63 -11.75 -21.63 4.53
CA ARG A 63 -12.53 -22.77 5.04
C ARG A 63 -14.03 -22.63 4.79
N ILE A 64 -14.51 -21.41 4.57
CA ILE A 64 -15.88 -21.16 4.14
C ILE A 64 -15.94 -21.57 2.66
N SER A 65 -16.38 -22.79 2.41
CA SER A 65 -16.50 -23.32 1.06
C SER A 65 -17.76 -22.76 0.41
N LEU A 66 -17.64 -22.32 -0.84
CA LEU A 66 -18.76 -21.90 -1.68
C LEU A 66 -19.32 -23.09 -2.49
N SER A 67 -18.76 -24.29 -2.33
CA SER A 67 -18.90 -25.39 -3.28
C SER A 67 -20.03 -26.36 -2.97
N GLY A 68 -20.91 -26.48 -3.97
CA GLY A 68 -21.25 -27.77 -4.58
C GLY A 68 -20.38 -28.06 -5.83
N ALA A 69 -19.04 -28.09 -5.69
CA ALA A 69 -18.14 -28.50 -6.78
C ALA A 69 -17.93 -30.03 -6.74
N PRO A 70 -18.04 -30.74 -7.88
CA PRO A 70 -17.86 -32.19 -7.94
C PRO A 70 -16.36 -32.54 -7.92
N GLY A 71 -15.74 -32.59 -6.74
CA GLY A 71 -14.36 -33.06 -6.62
C GLY A 71 -13.54 -32.43 -5.49
N GLY A 72 -13.95 -32.67 -4.25
CA GLY A 72 -13.15 -32.32 -3.08
C GLY A 72 -13.79 -32.90 -1.83
N GLY A 73 -13.15 -33.91 -1.23
CA GLY A 73 -13.73 -34.77 -0.20
C GLY A 73 -14.30 -34.04 1.03
N ASN A 74 -15.31 -34.68 1.63
CA ASN A 74 -15.87 -34.52 2.99
C ASN A 74 -15.53 -33.22 3.74
N GLN A 75 -15.84 -32.07 3.16
CA GLN A 75 -16.04 -30.83 3.91
C GLN A 75 -17.55 -30.63 4.02
N GLU A 76 -18.05 -30.70 5.26
CA GLU A 76 -19.43 -30.34 5.59
C GLU A 76 -19.78 -29.02 4.90
N THR A 77 -20.69 -29.12 3.94
CA THR A 77 -21.19 -27.99 3.19
C THR A 77 -21.98 -27.12 4.18
N LEU A 78 -21.37 -26.06 4.71
CA LEU A 78 -22.06 -25.06 5.55
C LEU A 78 -23.25 -24.41 4.83
N VAL A 79 -23.37 -24.63 3.51
CA VAL A 79 -24.49 -24.22 2.65
C VAL A 79 -25.73 -25.13 2.83
N SER A 80 -25.61 -26.30 3.47
CA SER A 80 -26.73 -27.25 3.61
C SER A 80 -27.87 -26.78 4.53
N GLY A 81 -27.72 -25.65 5.22
CA GLY A 81 -28.75 -25.04 6.08
C GLY A 81 -29.22 -23.65 5.64
N VAL A 82 -28.76 -23.14 4.49
CA VAL A 82 -28.98 -21.76 4.06
C VAL A 82 -29.70 -21.75 2.71
N ASN A 83 -30.85 -21.06 2.65
CA ASN A 83 -31.73 -21.00 1.47
C ASN A 83 -31.19 -20.01 0.41
N ILE A 84 -29.94 -20.17 -0.02
CA ILE A 84 -29.31 -19.40 -1.10
C ILE A 84 -29.19 -20.30 -2.32
N ASP A 85 -29.54 -19.75 -3.50
CA ASP A 85 -29.18 -20.35 -4.77
C ASP A 85 -27.66 -20.22 -5.00
N THR A 86 -26.94 -21.27 -4.62
CA THR A 86 -25.47 -21.37 -4.74
C THR A 86 -24.99 -21.15 -6.17
N SER A 87 -25.75 -21.61 -7.17
CA SER A 87 -25.38 -21.48 -8.58
C SER A 87 -25.42 -20.02 -9.01
N LYS A 88 -26.48 -19.30 -8.62
CA LYS A 88 -26.60 -17.86 -8.89
C LYS A 88 -25.52 -17.06 -8.15
N LEU A 89 -25.25 -17.39 -6.89
CA LEU A 89 -24.19 -16.73 -6.10
C LEU A 89 -22.81 -16.90 -6.74
N ILE A 90 -22.46 -18.11 -7.19
CA ILE A 90 -21.19 -18.37 -7.87
C ILE A 90 -21.10 -17.58 -9.18
N GLY A 91 -22.16 -17.53 -9.97
CA GLY A 91 -22.19 -16.75 -11.21
C GLY A 91 -21.90 -15.27 -10.99
N ILE A 92 -22.51 -14.65 -9.96
CA ILE A 92 -22.26 -13.25 -9.59
C ILE A 92 -20.82 -13.06 -9.11
N TYR A 93 -20.34 -13.96 -8.25
CA TYR A 93 -18.95 -13.93 -7.75
C TYR A 93 -17.93 -13.99 -8.90
N GLU A 94 -18.14 -14.88 -9.87
CA GLU A 94 -17.26 -15.02 -11.03
C GLU A 94 -17.29 -13.77 -11.91
N ALA A 95 -18.46 -13.20 -12.16
CA ALA A 95 -18.59 -11.95 -12.92
C ALA A 95 -17.84 -10.78 -12.24
N ILE A 96 -17.99 -10.61 -10.93
CA ILE A 96 -17.27 -9.59 -10.17
C ILE A 96 -15.76 -9.83 -10.23
N ARG A 97 -15.33 -11.09 -10.09
CA ARG A 97 -13.91 -11.45 -10.15
C ARG A 97 -13.29 -11.19 -11.52
N GLU A 98 -13.99 -11.53 -12.59
CA GLU A 98 -13.52 -11.28 -13.94
C GLU A 98 -13.45 -9.78 -14.25
N GLY A 99 -14.46 -9.01 -13.83
CA GLY A 99 -14.47 -7.55 -13.98
C GLY A 99 -13.33 -6.88 -13.21
N ALA A 100 -13.13 -7.26 -11.95
CA ALA A 100 -12.04 -6.79 -11.11
C ALA A 100 -10.65 -7.11 -11.70
N ASP A 101 -10.45 -8.34 -12.18
CA ASP A 101 -9.19 -8.77 -12.79
C ASP A 101 -8.91 -8.04 -14.10
N SER A 102 -9.94 -7.79 -14.90
CA SER A 102 -9.82 -7.06 -16.17
C SER A 102 -9.49 -5.59 -15.95
N PHE A 103 -10.17 -4.94 -15.00
CA PHE A 103 -9.89 -3.56 -14.60
C PHE A 103 -8.44 -3.40 -14.09
N LEU A 104 -8.00 -4.25 -13.16
CA LEU A 104 -6.65 -4.18 -12.61
C LEU A 104 -5.57 -4.42 -13.66
N LYS A 105 -5.79 -5.33 -14.61
CA LYS A 105 -4.84 -5.53 -15.71
C LYS A 105 -4.69 -4.27 -16.55
N ALA A 106 -5.79 -3.59 -16.88
CA ALA A 106 -5.76 -2.35 -17.64
C ALA A 106 -5.07 -1.22 -16.84
N GLU A 107 -5.46 -1.01 -15.59
CA GLU A 107 -4.90 0.04 -14.72
C GLU A 107 -3.40 -0.17 -14.49
N TYR A 108 -2.98 -1.40 -14.13
CA TYR A 108 -1.58 -1.67 -13.84
C TYR A 108 -0.69 -1.69 -15.08
N THR A 109 -1.22 -1.95 -16.27
CA THR A 109 -0.47 -1.78 -17.52
C THR A 109 -0.08 -0.30 -17.70
N ILE A 110 -1.01 0.62 -17.44
CA ILE A 110 -0.75 2.06 -17.50
C ILE A 110 0.22 2.48 -16.38
N CYS A 111 0.01 1.99 -15.16
CA CYS A 111 0.92 2.25 -14.04
C CYS A 111 2.35 1.75 -14.34
N ALA A 112 2.52 0.60 -15.00
CA ALA A 112 3.84 0.09 -15.37
C ALA A 112 4.58 1.01 -16.34
N TYR A 113 3.88 1.54 -17.36
CA TYR A 113 4.44 2.55 -18.26
C TYR A 113 4.81 3.84 -17.50
N PHE A 114 3.98 4.26 -16.56
CA PHE A 114 4.28 5.42 -15.71
C PHE A 114 5.51 5.18 -14.83
N ILE A 115 5.65 4.02 -14.19
CA ILE A 115 6.84 3.67 -13.38
C ILE A 115 8.10 3.76 -14.24
N LEU A 116 8.08 3.23 -15.47
CA LEU A 116 9.23 3.27 -16.35
C LEU A 116 9.57 4.71 -16.78
N ALA A 117 8.57 5.46 -17.26
CA ALA A 117 8.78 6.82 -17.74
C ALA A 117 9.21 7.77 -16.61
N PHE A 118 8.50 7.75 -15.49
CA PHE A 118 8.81 8.60 -14.34
C PHE A 118 10.08 8.14 -13.61
N GLY A 119 10.41 6.84 -13.65
CA GLY A 119 11.68 6.33 -13.16
C GLY A 119 12.89 6.90 -13.92
N ILE A 120 12.78 7.06 -15.24
CA ILE A 120 13.81 7.74 -16.05
C ILE A 120 13.90 9.22 -15.66
N VAL A 121 12.77 9.89 -15.43
CA VAL A 121 12.75 11.29 -14.97
C VAL A 121 13.43 11.43 -13.60
N VAL A 122 13.12 10.55 -12.65
CA VAL A 122 13.77 10.51 -11.32
C VAL A 122 15.27 10.28 -11.47
N LEU A 123 15.69 9.33 -12.31
CA LEU A 123 17.10 9.07 -12.58
C LEU A 123 17.79 10.34 -13.09
N LEU A 124 17.27 10.97 -14.15
CA LEU A 124 17.91 12.13 -14.76
C LEU A 124 17.96 13.36 -13.84
N LEU A 125 16.85 13.64 -13.13
CA LEU A 125 16.75 14.82 -12.28
C LEU A 125 17.57 14.67 -10.99
N VAL A 126 17.55 13.50 -10.36
CA VAL A 126 18.33 13.27 -9.14
C VAL A 126 19.82 13.17 -9.46
N SER A 127 20.18 12.59 -10.61
CA SER A 127 21.58 12.58 -11.06
C SER A 127 22.12 13.96 -11.39
N TYR A 128 21.29 14.95 -11.70
CA TYR A 128 21.71 16.33 -11.99
C TYR A 128 21.54 17.22 -10.75
N THR A 129 22.42 17.03 -9.77
CA THR A 129 22.43 17.81 -8.52
C THR A 129 23.72 18.62 -8.42
N GLY A 130 23.62 19.95 -8.23
CA GLY A 130 24.78 20.82 -8.00
C GLY A 130 25.64 21.14 -9.23
N GLY A 131 25.20 20.78 -10.44
CA GLY A 131 25.94 21.00 -11.69
C GLY A 131 26.92 19.87 -12.06
N GLU A 132 27.02 18.83 -11.22
CA GLU A 132 27.75 17.59 -11.48
C GLU A 132 26.77 16.43 -11.69
N PHE A 133 27.17 15.42 -12.47
CA PHE A 133 26.36 14.24 -12.73
C PHE A 133 26.73 13.09 -11.78
N HIS A 134 25.90 12.87 -10.75
CA HIS A 134 26.03 11.75 -9.84
C HIS A 134 25.08 10.60 -10.26
N ILE A 135 25.53 9.80 -11.22
CA ILE A 135 24.74 8.70 -11.81
C ILE A 135 24.41 7.62 -10.76
N GLU A 136 25.32 7.38 -9.82
CA GLU A 136 25.13 6.35 -8.79
C GLU A 136 23.96 6.68 -7.85
N GLU A 137 23.88 7.93 -7.36
CA GLU A 137 22.83 8.39 -6.45
C GLU A 137 21.44 8.42 -7.12
N GLY A 138 21.39 8.93 -8.36
CA GLY A 138 20.15 8.93 -9.15
C GLY A 138 19.70 7.52 -9.53
N GLY A 139 20.64 6.62 -9.84
CA GLY A 139 20.36 5.21 -10.12
C GLY A 139 19.77 4.49 -8.91
N LEU A 140 20.36 4.67 -7.73
CA LEU A 140 19.85 4.08 -6.49
C LEU A 140 18.46 4.60 -6.14
N THR A 141 18.23 5.92 -6.23
CA THR A 141 16.91 6.52 -5.98
C THR A 141 15.86 6.01 -6.97
N ALA A 142 16.21 5.88 -8.25
CA ALA A 142 15.33 5.33 -9.27
C ALA A 142 14.99 3.85 -9.01
N VAL A 143 15.95 3.04 -8.55
CA VAL A 143 15.70 1.64 -8.13
C VAL A 143 14.74 1.59 -6.95
N SER A 144 14.94 2.45 -5.95
CA SER A 144 14.02 2.58 -4.81
C SER A 144 12.61 2.97 -5.26
N PHE A 145 12.49 3.93 -6.19
CA PHE A 145 11.22 4.33 -6.80
C PHE A 145 10.51 3.16 -7.49
N VAL A 146 11.21 2.42 -8.35
CA VAL A 146 10.63 1.27 -9.04
C VAL A 146 10.21 0.19 -8.05
N ALA A 147 11.05 -0.11 -7.05
CA ALA A 147 10.73 -1.10 -6.03
C ALA A 147 9.50 -0.70 -5.19
N GLY A 148 9.36 0.59 -4.84
CA GLY A 148 8.18 1.13 -4.17
C GLY A 148 6.92 1.04 -5.02
N GLY A 149 7.02 1.39 -6.30
CA GLY A 149 5.92 1.28 -7.25
C GLY A 149 5.45 -0.17 -7.45
N VAL A 150 6.38 -1.10 -7.65
CA VAL A 150 6.08 -2.54 -7.77
C VAL A 150 5.46 -3.09 -6.49
N THR A 151 5.99 -2.71 -5.32
CA THR A 151 5.41 -3.11 -4.04
C THR A 151 3.96 -2.64 -3.91
N SER A 152 3.66 -1.39 -4.31
CA SER A 152 2.32 -0.83 -4.30
C SER A 152 1.35 -1.57 -5.24
N ILE A 153 1.79 -1.96 -6.45
CA ILE A 153 1.01 -2.79 -7.37
C ILE A 153 0.70 -4.16 -6.74
N VAL A 154 1.70 -4.83 -6.18
CA VAL A 154 1.53 -6.14 -5.52
C VAL A 154 0.58 -6.03 -4.33
N SER A 155 0.70 -4.98 -3.52
CA SER A 155 -0.21 -4.67 -2.42
C SER A 155 -1.65 -4.52 -2.89
N GLY A 156 -1.89 -3.75 -3.95
CA GLY A 156 -3.22 -3.57 -4.53
C GLY A 156 -3.80 -4.88 -5.10
N LEU A 157 -2.98 -5.69 -5.78
CA LEU A 157 -3.37 -7.01 -6.29
C LEU A 157 -3.81 -7.95 -5.15
N ILE A 158 -2.98 -8.10 -4.11
CA ILE A 158 -3.31 -8.96 -2.97
C ILE A 158 -4.60 -8.49 -2.30
N GLY A 159 -4.73 -7.18 -2.07
CA GLY A 159 -5.92 -6.59 -1.47
C GLY A 159 -7.19 -6.90 -2.26
N MET A 160 -7.19 -6.65 -3.57
CA MET A 160 -8.38 -6.90 -4.40
C MET A 160 -8.72 -8.38 -4.47
N LYS A 161 -7.72 -9.27 -4.61
CA LYS A 161 -7.96 -10.72 -4.64
C LYS A 161 -8.63 -11.21 -3.36
N VAL A 162 -8.20 -10.74 -2.19
CA VAL A 162 -8.79 -11.11 -0.90
C VAL A 162 -10.19 -10.51 -0.74
N ALA A 163 -10.40 -9.26 -1.14
CA ALA A 163 -11.71 -8.60 -1.08
C ALA A 163 -12.75 -9.31 -1.95
N VAL A 164 -12.42 -9.59 -3.21
CA VAL A 164 -13.31 -10.35 -4.11
C VAL A 164 -13.48 -11.78 -3.62
N PHE A 165 -12.44 -12.43 -3.09
CA PHE A 165 -12.59 -13.79 -2.54
C PHE A 165 -13.54 -13.84 -1.32
N SER A 166 -13.57 -12.80 -0.50
CA SER A 166 -14.35 -12.80 0.74
C SER A 166 -15.80 -12.32 0.57
N ASN A 167 -16.14 -11.58 -0.48
CA ASN A 167 -17.48 -10.99 -0.66
C ASN A 167 -18.63 -12.04 -0.62
N ALA A 168 -18.52 -13.11 -1.41
CA ALA A 168 -19.52 -14.16 -1.50
C ALA A 168 -19.56 -14.99 -0.21
N ARG A 169 -18.41 -15.17 0.45
CA ARG A 169 -18.32 -15.88 1.73
C ARG A 169 -19.01 -15.11 2.85
N THR A 170 -18.81 -13.80 2.90
CA THR A 170 -19.53 -12.92 3.83
C THR A 170 -21.03 -13.00 3.60
N THR A 171 -21.48 -13.06 2.34
CA THR A 171 -22.90 -13.22 1.99
C THR A 171 -23.47 -14.56 2.49
N VAL A 172 -22.75 -15.67 2.30
CA VAL A 172 -23.15 -16.99 2.81
C VAL A 172 -23.26 -16.99 4.34
N MET A 173 -22.29 -16.39 5.04
CA MET A 173 -22.33 -16.30 6.50
C MET A 173 -23.47 -15.38 6.99
N ALA A 174 -23.81 -14.35 6.23
CA ALA A 174 -24.91 -13.44 6.55
C ALA A 174 -26.30 -14.09 6.42
N ALA A 175 -26.43 -15.16 5.63
CA ALA A 175 -27.67 -15.91 5.51
C ALA A 175 -27.78 -17.11 6.47
N GLY A 176 -26.76 -17.33 7.30
CA GLY A 176 -26.76 -18.32 8.37
C GLY A 176 -27.55 -17.90 9.61
N PRO A 177 -27.65 -18.78 10.63
CA PRO A 177 -28.41 -18.53 11.84
C PRO A 177 -27.87 -17.37 12.70
N ASN A 178 -26.54 -17.18 12.73
CA ASN A 178 -25.86 -16.09 13.46
C ASN A 178 -25.33 -15.02 12.48
N ALA A 179 -26.21 -14.58 11.57
CA ALA A 179 -25.93 -13.68 10.45
C ALA A 179 -24.93 -12.55 10.76
N TRP A 180 -25.19 -11.77 11.81
CA TRP A 180 -24.42 -10.56 12.11
C TRP A 180 -22.99 -10.88 12.56
N THR A 181 -22.84 -11.75 13.55
CA THR A 181 -21.54 -12.11 14.13
C THR A 181 -20.65 -12.82 13.12
N ASP A 182 -21.22 -13.74 12.34
CA ASP A 182 -20.45 -14.57 11.42
C ASP A 182 -20.04 -13.82 10.15
N ALA A 183 -20.94 -12.98 9.60
CA ALA A 183 -20.62 -12.11 8.48
C ALA A 183 -19.56 -11.07 8.87
N PHE A 184 -19.72 -10.42 10.02
CA PHE A 184 -18.75 -9.44 10.52
C PHE A 184 -17.39 -10.07 10.75
N ASN A 185 -17.31 -11.23 11.42
CA ASN A 185 -16.05 -11.92 11.65
C ASN A 185 -15.37 -12.33 10.34
N THR A 186 -16.14 -12.74 9.32
CA THR A 186 -15.60 -13.10 8.01
C THR A 186 -15.01 -11.89 7.30
N ALA A 187 -15.76 -10.78 7.24
CA ALA A 187 -15.31 -9.53 6.64
C ALA A 187 -14.09 -8.94 7.38
N PHE A 188 -14.12 -8.93 8.71
CA PHE A 188 -13.03 -8.42 9.54
C PHE A 188 -11.76 -9.25 9.38
N ARG A 189 -11.87 -10.59 9.34
CA ARG A 189 -10.73 -11.46 9.06
C ARG A 189 -10.16 -11.19 7.67
N ALA A 190 -10.99 -11.07 6.64
CA ALA A 190 -10.54 -10.72 5.30
C ALA A 190 -9.82 -9.36 5.25
N GLY A 191 -10.36 -8.34 5.94
CA GLY A 191 -9.70 -7.04 6.10
C GLY A 191 -8.35 -7.13 6.82
N SER A 192 -8.25 -7.98 7.86
CA SER A 192 -6.99 -8.22 8.55
C SER A 192 -5.93 -8.87 7.66
N VAL A 193 -6.30 -9.77 6.75
CA VAL A 193 -5.38 -10.38 5.77
C VAL A 193 -4.73 -9.28 4.94
N MET A 194 -5.53 -8.36 4.40
CA MET A 194 -5.04 -7.23 3.61
C MET A 194 -4.10 -6.36 4.46
N GLY A 195 -4.49 -5.96 5.66
CA GLY A 195 -3.68 -5.09 6.52
C GLY A 195 -2.31 -5.71 6.87
N PHE A 196 -2.31 -6.91 7.45
CA PHE A 196 -1.09 -7.56 7.91
C PHE A 196 -0.17 -8.02 6.75
N ALA A 197 -0.73 -8.47 5.63
CA ALA A 197 0.08 -8.84 4.46
C ALA A 197 0.77 -7.62 3.85
N LEU A 198 0.06 -6.50 3.70
CA LEU A 198 0.60 -5.29 3.07
C LEU A 198 1.68 -4.64 3.94
N VAL A 199 1.42 -4.50 5.25
CA VAL A 199 2.41 -3.95 6.19
C VAL A 199 3.64 -4.84 6.25
N GLY A 200 3.47 -6.15 6.40
CA GLY A 200 4.60 -7.09 6.45
C GLY A 200 5.41 -7.13 5.15
N LEU A 201 4.76 -7.10 3.99
CA LEU A 201 5.44 -7.04 2.69
C LEU A 201 6.22 -5.74 2.51
N SER A 202 5.59 -4.59 2.79
CA SER A 202 6.23 -3.28 2.64
C SER A 202 7.43 -3.11 3.57
N MET A 203 7.34 -3.59 4.81
CA MET A 203 8.44 -3.55 5.76
C MET A 203 9.60 -4.45 5.33
N LEU A 204 9.31 -5.65 4.84
CA LEU A 204 10.35 -6.56 4.36
C LEU A 204 11.07 -5.99 3.13
N VAL A 205 10.34 -5.45 2.16
CA VAL A 205 10.95 -4.84 0.96
C VAL A 205 11.79 -3.62 1.33
N LEU A 206 11.29 -2.74 2.19
CA LEU A 206 12.04 -1.58 2.66
C LEU A 206 13.31 -2.00 3.41
N PHE A 207 13.23 -3.02 4.27
CA PHE A 207 14.38 -3.56 4.98
C PHE A 207 15.43 -4.15 4.03
N ILE A 208 15.00 -4.93 3.04
CA ILE A 208 15.88 -5.50 2.02
C ILE A 208 16.57 -4.39 1.21
N LEU A 209 15.84 -3.35 0.80
CA LEU A 209 16.41 -2.19 0.11
C LEU A 209 17.41 -1.44 0.98
N ALA A 210 17.07 -1.19 2.24
CA ALA A 210 17.95 -0.55 3.21
C ALA A 210 19.26 -1.33 3.34
N HIS A 211 19.19 -2.64 3.56
CA HIS A 211 20.35 -3.51 3.70
C HIS A 211 21.16 -3.65 2.41
N PHE A 212 20.50 -3.65 1.25
CA PHE A 212 21.20 -3.66 -0.04
C PHE A 212 22.05 -2.40 -0.24
N TYR A 213 21.57 -1.23 0.19
CA TYR A 213 22.34 0.01 0.05
C TYR A 213 23.46 0.16 1.08
N THR A 214 23.44 -0.56 2.21
CA THR A 214 24.59 -0.58 3.14
C THR A 214 25.81 -1.27 2.54
N LEU A 215 25.63 -2.13 1.53
CA LEU A 215 26.73 -2.72 0.76
C LEU A 215 27.44 -1.69 -0.12
N HIS A 216 26.75 -0.60 -0.49
CA HIS A 216 27.29 0.49 -1.30
C HIS A 216 27.73 1.69 -0.47
N PHE A 217 27.07 1.95 0.67
CA PHE A 217 27.43 3.01 1.61
C PHE A 217 27.98 2.39 2.90
N THR A 218 29.30 2.46 3.08
CA THR A 218 30.03 1.73 4.12
C THR A 218 29.84 2.28 5.54
N LYS A 219 29.26 3.48 5.70
CA LYS A 219 29.14 4.16 7.00
C LYS A 219 27.71 4.58 7.32
N TRP A 220 27.14 3.96 8.35
CA TRP A 220 25.94 4.41 9.06
C TRP A 220 26.27 5.49 10.10
N ASP A 221 27.07 6.49 9.71
CA ASP A 221 27.50 7.50 10.68
C ASP A 221 26.44 8.59 10.77
N VAL A 222 25.56 8.46 11.77
CA VAL A 222 24.54 9.46 12.14
C VAL A 222 25.21 10.77 12.60
N GLU A 223 26.48 10.71 12.98
CA GLU A 223 27.31 11.87 13.33
C GLU A 223 27.95 12.51 12.08
N GLY A 224 27.14 13.16 11.26
CA GLY A 224 27.60 14.24 10.39
C GLY A 224 28.43 13.84 9.16
N SER A 225 28.44 12.56 8.77
CA SER A 225 28.86 12.18 7.42
C SER A 225 27.70 12.40 6.44
N GLY A 226 27.96 13.06 5.30
CA GLY A 226 26.93 13.24 4.26
C GLY A 226 26.39 11.92 3.68
N GLU A 227 27.04 10.79 3.98
CA GLU A 227 26.71 9.46 3.43
C GLU A 227 25.41 8.87 4.02
N ALA A 228 25.17 9.04 5.32
CA ALA A 228 23.92 8.57 5.94
C ALA A 228 22.69 9.37 5.44
N LEU A 229 22.85 10.67 5.21
CA LEU A 229 21.82 11.51 4.61
C LEU A 229 21.51 11.04 3.17
N LYS A 230 22.54 10.85 2.34
CA LYS A 230 22.41 10.35 0.97
C LYS A 230 21.70 9.00 0.89
N LEU A 231 22.01 8.08 1.81
CA LEU A 231 21.32 6.80 1.90
C LEU A 231 19.81 6.99 2.13
N THR A 232 19.44 7.82 3.11
CA THR A 232 18.03 8.09 3.42
C THR A 232 17.30 8.82 2.29
N GLU A 233 18.00 9.70 1.56
CA GLU A 233 17.50 10.36 0.36
C GLU A 233 17.23 9.34 -0.76
N CYS A 234 18.12 8.37 -0.96
CA CYS A 234 17.89 7.28 -1.92
C CYS A 234 16.67 6.43 -1.52
N LEU A 235 16.54 6.08 -0.23
CA LEU A 235 15.39 5.34 0.29
C LEU A 235 14.08 6.12 0.19
N ALA A 236 14.11 7.44 0.24
CA ALA A 236 12.92 8.27 0.07
C ALA A 236 12.23 8.02 -1.29
N GLY A 237 12.99 7.58 -2.29
CA GLY A 237 12.48 7.09 -3.57
C GLY A 237 11.44 5.97 -3.42
N TYR A 238 11.58 5.08 -2.44
CA TYR A 238 10.63 4.01 -2.17
C TYR A 238 9.24 4.54 -1.80
N GLY A 239 9.20 5.54 -0.92
CA GLY A 239 7.96 6.22 -0.54
C GLY A 239 7.33 7.00 -1.70
N LEU A 240 8.16 7.64 -2.54
CA LEU A 240 7.71 8.33 -3.75
C LEU A 240 7.04 7.37 -4.74
N GLY A 241 7.69 6.23 -5.03
CA GLY A 241 7.15 5.21 -5.93
C GLY A 241 5.85 4.61 -5.41
N GLY A 242 5.82 4.22 -4.13
CA GLY A 242 4.62 3.64 -3.53
C GLY A 242 3.42 4.58 -3.56
N SER A 243 3.64 5.86 -3.24
CA SER A 243 2.60 6.89 -3.20
C SER A 243 2.11 7.29 -4.58
N ALA A 244 3.01 7.37 -5.57
CA ALA A 244 2.64 7.70 -6.94
C ALA A 244 1.68 6.66 -7.52
N ILE A 245 1.95 5.37 -7.33
CA ILE A 245 1.07 4.30 -7.80
C ILE A 245 -0.22 4.22 -6.98
N ALA A 246 -0.14 4.45 -5.67
CA ALA A 246 -1.34 4.52 -4.83
C ALA A 246 -2.28 5.65 -5.29
N LEU A 247 -1.75 6.76 -5.79
CA LEU A 247 -2.55 7.85 -6.36
C LEU A 247 -3.34 7.36 -7.58
N PHE A 248 -2.67 6.73 -8.55
CA PHE A 248 -3.34 6.18 -9.73
C PHE A 248 -4.41 5.17 -9.35
N GLY A 249 -4.11 4.22 -8.47
CA GLY A 249 -5.08 3.20 -8.05
C GLY A 249 -6.31 3.78 -7.31
N ARG A 250 -6.12 4.79 -6.46
CA ARG A 250 -7.24 5.42 -5.74
C ARG A 250 -8.08 6.32 -6.64
N VAL A 251 -7.45 7.06 -7.54
CA VAL A 251 -8.17 7.95 -8.46
C VAL A 251 -8.84 7.16 -9.57
N GLY A 252 -8.11 6.25 -10.23
CA GLY A 252 -8.63 5.38 -11.28
C GLY A 252 -9.75 4.49 -10.78
N GLY A 253 -9.51 3.71 -9.72
CA GLY A 253 -10.53 2.89 -9.07
C GLY A 253 -11.69 3.72 -8.50
N GLY A 254 -11.41 4.91 -7.96
CA GLY A 254 -12.44 5.82 -7.45
C GLY A 254 -13.38 6.33 -8.53
N ILE A 255 -12.85 6.73 -9.69
CA ILE A 255 -13.65 7.15 -10.85
C ILE A 255 -14.47 5.98 -11.37
N TYR A 256 -13.85 4.80 -11.54
CA TYR A 256 -14.53 3.60 -12.05
C TYR A 256 -15.72 3.21 -11.18
N THR A 257 -15.49 3.09 -9.86
CA THR A 257 -16.53 2.68 -8.92
C THR A 257 -17.61 3.74 -8.75
N LYS A 258 -17.25 5.03 -8.67
CA LYS A 258 -18.25 6.08 -8.46
C LYS A 258 -19.10 6.39 -9.68
N ALA A 259 -18.55 6.26 -10.89
CA ALA A 259 -19.35 6.38 -12.11
C ALA A 259 -20.42 5.28 -12.19
N ALA A 260 -20.05 4.04 -11.83
CA ALA A 260 -21.00 2.92 -11.81
C ALA A 260 -22.05 3.08 -10.70
N ASP A 261 -21.62 3.39 -9.48
CA ASP A 261 -22.46 3.60 -8.29
C ASP A 261 -23.55 4.66 -8.56
N VAL A 262 -23.15 5.86 -8.97
CA VAL A 262 -24.09 6.96 -9.24
C VAL A 262 -25.01 6.65 -10.43
N GLY A 263 -24.50 5.99 -11.47
CA GLY A 263 -25.30 5.62 -12.64
C GLY A 263 -26.38 4.60 -12.31
N ALA A 264 -26.02 3.53 -11.60
CA ALA A 264 -26.93 2.46 -11.20
C ALA A 264 -27.98 2.97 -10.21
N ASP A 265 -27.57 3.73 -9.19
CA ASP A 265 -28.49 4.25 -8.18
C ASP A 265 -29.49 5.25 -8.76
N LEU A 266 -29.05 6.16 -9.64
CA LEU A 266 -29.96 7.13 -10.25
C LEU A 266 -30.95 6.45 -11.20
N ALA A 267 -30.47 5.56 -12.07
CA ALA A 267 -31.36 4.86 -13.00
C ALA A 267 -32.33 3.92 -12.26
N GLY A 268 -31.82 3.11 -11.34
CA GLY A 268 -32.62 2.12 -10.63
C GLY A 268 -33.57 2.75 -9.60
N LYS A 269 -33.02 3.44 -8.59
CA LYS A 269 -33.83 3.93 -7.47
C LYS A 269 -34.70 5.12 -7.84
N VAL A 270 -34.19 6.04 -8.67
CA VAL A 270 -34.87 7.33 -8.91
C VAL A 270 -35.76 7.30 -10.13
N VAL A 271 -35.36 6.64 -11.22
CA VAL A 271 -36.13 6.61 -12.46
C VAL A 271 -37.09 5.42 -12.49
N GLU A 272 -36.59 4.22 -12.20
CA GLU A 272 -37.35 2.97 -12.35
C GLU A 272 -38.01 2.47 -11.06
N ASP A 273 -37.75 3.12 -9.92
CA ASP A 273 -38.26 2.74 -8.58
C ASP A 273 -37.99 1.28 -8.21
N ILE A 274 -36.81 0.76 -8.61
CA ILE A 274 -36.36 -0.59 -8.28
C ILE A 274 -35.40 -0.58 -7.08
N PRO A 275 -35.30 -1.69 -6.32
CA PRO A 275 -34.37 -1.81 -5.21
C PRO A 275 -32.90 -1.58 -5.61
N GLU A 276 -32.08 -1.20 -4.63
CA GLU A 276 -30.63 -1.14 -4.77
C GLU A 276 -30.05 -2.52 -5.09
N ASP A 277 -29.01 -2.55 -5.94
CA ASP A 277 -28.35 -3.77 -6.39
C ASP A 277 -29.31 -4.81 -7.03
N ASP A 278 -30.41 -4.36 -7.65
CA ASP A 278 -31.31 -5.24 -8.40
C ASP A 278 -30.59 -5.86 -9.62
N PRO A 279 -30.80 -7.15 -9.91
CA PRO A 279 -30.09 -7.84 -10.99
C PRO A 279 -30.55 -7.49 -12.42
N ARG A 280 -31.61 -6.70 -12.60
CA ARG A 280 -32.15 -6.29 -13.92
C ARG A 280 -31.43 -5.08 -14.48
#